data_AF-A0A087HEY8-F1
#
_entry.id   AF-A0A087HEY8-F1
#
_cell.length_a   1.000
_cell.length_b   1.000
_cell.length_c   1.000
_cell.angle_alpha   90.00
_cell.angle_beta   90.00
_cell.angle_gamma   90.00
#
_symmetry.space_group_name_H-M   'P 1'
#
loop_
_entity.id
_entity.type
_entity.pdbx_description
1 polymer ?
#
loop_
_entity_poly.entity_id
_entity_poly.type
_entity_poly.pdbx_seq_one_letter_code
_entity_poly.pdbx_strand_id
1 'polypeptide(L)' 'MGMSKSLKVILSFVFLVFMALAATKVEAGRYINYGDLNSGDHSLRCDKRFPQTCKKHEANPYQRGCETVERCHEHA' A
#
# COMPACT_ATOMS: atom_id res chain seq x y z
N MET A 1 -16.45 35.94 18.57
CA MET A 1 -17.37 35.88 17.42
C MET A 1 -17.94 34.48 17.34
N GLY A 2 -19.17 34.25 17.80
CA GLY A 2 -19.76 32.91 17.85
C GLY A 2 -20.31 32.50 16.48
N MET A 3 -19.93 31.32 15.99
CA MET A 3 -20.49 30.79 14.75
C MET A 3 -21.99 30.53 14.89
N SER A 4 -22.77 30.97 13.92
CA SER A 4 -24.20 30.66 13.86
C SER A 4 -24.40 29.15 13.75
N LYS A 5 -25.50 28.63 14.30
CA LYS A 5 -25.81 27.19 14.31
C LYS A 5 -25.81 26.62 12.88
N SER A 6 -26.35 27.37 11.93
CA SER A 6 -26.38 27.00 10.51
C SER A 6 -24.98 26.92 9.90
N LEU A 7 -24.07 27.84 10.26
CA LEU A 7 -22.70 27.82 9.75
C LEU A 7 -21.93 26.56 10.18
N LYS A 8 -22.18 26.09 11.41
CA LYS A 8 -21.56 24.85 11.92
C LYS A 8 -22.01 23.61 11.15
N VAL A 9 -23.32 23.54 10.83
CA VAL A 9 -23.90 22.43 10.05
C VAL A 9 -23.34 22.42 8.63
N ILE A 10 -23.26 23.59 7.99
CA ILE A 10 -22.71 23.71 6.64
C ILE A 10 -21.24 23.28 6.62
N LEU A 11 -20.44 23.75 7.57
CA LEU A 11 -19.03 23.37 7.66
C LEU A 11 -18.83 21.88 7.94
N SER A 12 -19.63 21.26 8.81
CA SER A 12 -19.50 19.82 9.07
C SER A 12 -19.86 19.01 7.83
N PHE A 13 -20.89 19.43 7.08
CA PHE A 13 -21.30 18.75 5.85
C PHE A 13 -20.23 18.85 4.78
N VAL A 14 -19.66 20.04 4.57
CA VAL A 14 -18.55 20.27 3.63
C VAL A 14 -17.35 19.41 4.01
N PHE A 15 -16.98 19.35 5.29
CA PHE A 15 -15.87 18.53 5.76
C PHE A 15 -16.09 17.03 5.49
N LEU A 16 -17.30 16.52 5.73
CA LEU A 16 -17.66 15.12 5.44
C LEU A 16 -17.54 14.80 3.95
N VAL A 17 -18.00 15.71 3.08
CA VAL A 17 -17.89 15.55 1.62
C VAL A 17 -16.42 15.51 1.20
N PHE A 18 -15.57 16.41 1.74
CA PHE A 18 -14.14 16.38 1.46
C PHE A 18 -13.46 15.10 1.94
N MET A 19 -13.80 14.59 3.12
CA MET A 19 -13.27 13.31 3.61
C MET A 19 -13.70 12.14 2.72
N ALA A 20 -14.95 12.10 2.28
CA ALA A 20 -15.44 11.07 1.36
C ALA A 20 -14.70 11.12 0.02
N LEU A 21 -14.50 12.31 -0.56
CA LEU A 21 -13.70 12.45 -1.78
C LEU A 21 -12.25 12.03 -1.58
N ALA A 22 -11.63 12.39 -0.45
CA ALA A 22 -10.28 11.98 -0.13
C ALA A 22 -10.18 10.45 -0.06
N ALA A 23 -11.12 9.79 0.64
CA ALA A 23 -11.17 8.33 0.77
C ALA A 23 -11.23 7.60 -0.57
N THR A 24 -12.04 8.10 -1.53
CA THR A 24 -12.12 7.50 -2.88
C THR A 24 -10.80 7.55 -3.66
N LYS A 25 -9.91 8.52 -3.36
CA LYS A 25 -8.59 8.60 -3.98
C LYS A 25 -7.53 7.72 -3.29
N VAL A 26 -7.77 7.28 -2.06
CA VAL A 26 -6.83 6.41 -1.33
C VAL A 26 -6.94 4.95 -1.81
N GLU A 27 -8.09 4.53 -2.34
CA GLU A 27 -8.28 3.14 -2.81
C GLU A 27 -7.57 2.85 -4.14
N ALA A 28 -7.24 3.88 -4.93
CA ALA A 28 -6.48 3.71 -6.18
C ALA A 28 -4.99 3.36 -5.97
N GLY A 29 -4.49 3.44 -4.73
CA GLY A 29 -3.08 3.14 -4.39
C GLY A 29 -2.86 1.80 -3.69
N ARG A 30 -3.89 0.95 -3.55
CA ARG A 30 -3.84 -0.20 -2.63
C ARG A 30 -3.48 -1.53 -3.30
N TYR A 31 -2.53 -1.51 -4.23
CA TYR A 31 -1.79 -2.72 -4.55
C TYR A 31 -0.49 -2.67 -3.77
N ILE A 32 -0.34 -3.55 -2.78
CA ILE A 32 0.98 -3.79 -2.19
C ILE A 32 1.77 -4.50 -3.27
N ASN A 33 2.75 -3.83 -3.87
CA ASN A 33 3.63 -4.48 -4.81
C ASN A 33 4.39 -5.58 -4.06
N TYR A 34 4.56 -6.77 -4.63
CA TYR A 34 5.39 -7.80 -4.00
C TYR A 34 6.83 -7.30 -3.78
N GLY A 35 7.30 -6.32 -4.57
CA GLY A 35 8.55 -5.60 -4.30
C GLY A 35 8.56 -4.83 -2.97
N ASP A 36 7.41 -4.33 -2.51
CA ASP A 36 7.28 -3.58 -1.26
C ASP A 36 7.27 -4.51 -0.04
N LEU A 37 6.78 -5.76 -0.18
CA LEU A 37 6.96 -6.82 0.82
C LEU A 37 8.46 -7.16 1.02
N ASN A 38 9.26 -7.04 -0.04
CA ASN A 38 10.72 -7.12 0.04
C ASN A 38 11.37 -5.85 0.63
N SER A 39 10.66 -4.73 0.77
CA SER A 39 11.27 -3.53 1.35
C SER A 39 11.25 -3.52 2.89
N GLY A 40 10.43 -4.38 3.50
CA GLY A 40 10.02 -4.24 4.91
C GLY A 40 10.79 -5.01 5.97
N ASP A 41 11.47 -6.13 5.68
CA ASP A 41 12.16 -6.88 6.74
C ASP A 41 13.25 -7.81 6.21
N HIS A 42 14.48 -7.33 6.16
CA HIS A 42 15.48 -7.91 5.27
C HIS A 42 16.91 -7.93 5.77
N SER A 43 17.21 -7.40 6.95
CA SER A 43 18.50 -7.69 7.56
C SER A 43 18.32 -8.82 8.57
N LEU A 44 18.46 -10.07 8.12
CA LEU A 44 19.14 -11.02 9.00
C LEU A 44 20.45 -10.31 9.38
N ARG A 45 20.83 -10.32 10.67
CA ARG A 45 22.19 -9.91 11.06
C ARG A 45 23.17 -10.93 10.49
N CYS A 46 23.46 -10.80 9.20
CA CYS A 46 24.37 -11.64 8.47
C CYS A 46 25.76 -11.50 9.10
N ASP A 47 26.43 -12.63 9.32
CA ASP A 47 27.84 -12.60 9.69
C ASP A 47 28.65 -11.98 8.53
N LYS A 48 29.37 -10.89 8.81
CA LYS A 48 30.23 -10.22 7.81
C LYS A 48 31.38 -11.11 7.32
N ARG A 49 31.82 -12.06 8.15
CA ARG A 49 32.91 -12.99 7.84
C ARG A 49 32.46 -14.13 6.94
N PHE A 50 31.18 -14.50 6.98
CA PHE A 50 30.62 -15.59 6.20
C PHE A 50 29.30 -15.18 5.53
N PRO A 51 29.33 -14.24 4.56
CA PRO A 51 28.11 -13.74 3.92
C PRO A 51 27.29 -14.83 3.23
N GLN A 52 27.93 -15.92 2.78
CA GLN A 52 27.28 -17.06 2.14
C GLN A 52 26.31 -17.85 3.04
N THR A 53 26.41 -17.71 4.37
CA THR A 53 25.49 -18.35 5.32
C THR A 53 24.21 -17.52 5.51
N CYS A 54 24.22 -16.26 5.04
CA CYS A 54 23.06 -15.40 5.12
C CYS A 54 22.11 -15.65 3.95
N LYS A 55 21.38 -16.76 4.03
CA LYS A 55 20.29 -17.04 3.10
C LYS A 55 19.01 -16.50 3.68
N LYS A 56 18.38 -15.56 2.98
CA LYS A 56 16.99 -15.22 3.26
C LYS A 56 16.13 -16.39 2.82
N HIS A 57 15.23 -16.82 3.68
CA HIS A 57 14.16 -17.70 3.23
C HIS A 57 13.18 -16.86 2.42
N GLU A 58 12.77 -17.39 1.28
CA GLU A 58 11.68 -16.83 0.51
C GLU A 58 10.44 -16.83 1.41
N ALA A 59 9.89 -15.64 1.72
CA ALA A 59 8.80 -15.51 2.68
C ALA A 59 7.53 -16.22 2.19
N ASN A 60 7.36 -16.36 0.87
CA ASN A 60 6.26 -17.08 0.26
C ASN A 60 6.69 -17.68 -1.09
N PRO A 61 6.68 -19.02 -1.27
CA PRO A 61 7.01 -19.66 -2.54
C PRO A 61 5.90 -19.56 -3.60
N TYR A 62 4.77 -18.92 -3.28
CA TYR A 62 3.66 -18.75 -4.21
C TYR A 62 4.01 -17.77 -5.33
N GLN A 63 4.02 -18.28 -6.57
CA GLN A 63 4.09 -17.44 -7.76
C GLN A 63 2.68 -17.01 -8.14
N ARG A 64 2.41 -15.71 -8.04
CA ARG A 64 1.14 -15.14 -8.53
C ARG A 64 1.11 -15.28 -10.04
N GLY A 65 0.03 -15.85 -10.57
CA GLY A 65 -0.26 -15.76 -12.01
C GLY A 65 -0.58 -14.32 -12.41
N CYS A 66 -0.76 -14.09 -13.71
CA CYS A 66 -1.13 -12.76 -14.18
C CYS A 66 -2.52 -12.35 -13.64
N GLU A 67 -2.59 -11.23 -12.95
CA GLU A 67 -3.86 -10.64 -12.56
C GLU A 67 -4.44 -9.71 -13.63
N THR A 68 -5.76 -9.52 -13.62
CA THR A 68 -6.48 -8.66 -14.57
C THR A 68 -5.96 -7.22 -14.59
N VAL A 69 -5.39 -6.74 -13.48
CA VAL A 69 -4.79 -5.42 -13.35
C VAL A 69 -3.38 -5.33 -13.96
N GLU A 70 -2.68 -6.45 -14.08
CA GLU A 70 -1.29 -6.54 -14.56
C GLU A 70 -1.21 -6.55 -16.09
N ARG A 71 -2.35 -6.68 -16.79
CA ARG A 71 -2.47 -6.62 -18.26
C ARG A 71 -1.41 -7.46 -18.99
N CYS A 72 -1.12 -8.66 -18.48
CA CYS A 72 -0.06 -9.45 -19.09
C CYS A 72 -0.48 -9.88 -20.49
N HIS A 73 0.39 -9.58 -21.44
CA HIS A 73 0.24 -10.02 -22.81
C HIS A 73 0.75 -11.46 -22.90
N GLU A 74 -0.02 -12.35 -23.51
CA GLU A 74 0.50 -13.65 -23.93
C GLU A 74 1.57 -13.37 -25.00
N HIS A 75 2.84 -13.56 -24.64
CA HIS A 75 3.88 -13.67 -25.64
C HIS A 75 3.73 -15.06 -26.27
N ALA A 76 3.20 -15.09 -27.49
CA ALA A 76 3.14 -16.26 -28.36
C ALA A 76 4.54 -16.79 -28.73
#